data_AF-U2DJI4-F1
#
_entry.id   AF-U2DJI4-F1
#
_cell.length_a   1.000
_cell.length_b   1.000
_cell.length_c   1.000
_cell.angle_alpha   90.00
_cell.angle_beta   90.00
_cell.angle_gamma   90.00
#
_symmetry.space_group_name_H-M   'P 1'
#
loop_
_entity.id
_entity.type
_entity.pdbx_description
1 polymer ?
#
loop_
_entity_poly.entity_id
_entity_poly.type
_entity_poly.pdbx_seq_one_letter_code
_entity_poly.pdbx_strand_id
1 'polypeptide(L)'
;MRREVTLEEISDGRLYEANDMVKADCQDCKGCFDCCTGMGDSVVLDPLDVWRLSQGLHLSVDQLLAGKIELGVTDGNILPHLRMTGAEERCVFLNSNGRCSIHSFRPGFCRLFPLGRYYEDGSFKYILQIHECKKTSRSKIKVRKWVDTPDFQNYEKFVCDWHYFLLDVQAVLYESEDSDLIRNLNMYVVNQFYRKPYDEKRDFYEQFYERLAAGKELLSLGV
;
A
#
# COMPACT_ATOMS: atom_id res chain seq x y z
N MET A 1 -7.33 1.68 -5.98
CA MET A 1 -7.74 2.46 -7.15
C MET A 1 -7.67 1.56 -8.38
N ARG A 2 -8.81 1.13 -8.89
CA ARG A 2 -8.91 0.48 -10.20
C ARG A 2 -8.66 1.54 -11.29
N ARG A 3 -7.83 1.22 -12.29
CA ARG A 3 -7.63 2.06 -13.49
C ARG A 3 -8.15 1.28 -14.68
N GLU A 4 -9.08 1.87 -15.44
CA GLU A 4 -9.54 1.31 -16.72
C GLU A 4 -8.54 1.70 -17.82
N VAL A 5 -7.41 0.98 -17.85
CA VAL A 5 -6.31 1.17 -18.81
C VAL A 5 -5.77 -0.18 -19.22
N THR A 6 -5.27 -0.30 -20.45
CA THR A 6 -4.60 -1.55 -20.86
C THR A 6 -3.22 -1.65 -20.24
N LEU A 7 -2.69 -2.87 -20.14
CA LEU A 7 -1.35 -3.08 -19.61
C LEU A 7 -0.30 -2.36 -20.46
N GLU A 8 -0.50 -2.30 -21.78
CA GLU A 8 0.38 -1.65 -22.74
C GLU A 8 0.41 -0.12 -22.61
N GLU A 9 -0.67 0.48 -22.12
CA GLU A 9 -0.76 1.94 -21.92
C GLU A 9 0.06 2.42 -20.71
N ILE A 10 0.24 1.56 -19.71
CA ILE A 10 0.88 1.95 -18.44
C ILE A 10 2.22 1.25 -18.17
N SER A 11 2.55 0.21 -18.91
CA SER A 11 3.74 -0.61 -18.65
C SER A 11 4.63 -0.83 -19.87
N ASP A 12 5.78 -1.45 -19.67
CA ASP A 12 6.67 -1.90 -20.75
C ASP A 12 6.19 -3.19 -21.46
N GLY A 13 4.92 -3.58 -21.26
CA GLY A 13 4.28 -4.76 -21.83
C GLY A 13 4.76 -6.08 -21.22
N ARG A 14 5.43 -6.04 -20.07
CA ARG A 14 5.99 -7.23 -19.40
C ARG A 14 5.40 -7.42 -18.02
N LEU A 15 5.19 -8.69 -17.69
CA LEU A 15 4.83 -9.14 -16.35
C LEU A 15 6.08 -9.75 -15.70
N TYR A 16 6.38 -9.31 -14.47
CA TYR A 16 7.58 -9.70 -13.75
C TYR A 16 7.23 -10.47 -12.47
N GLU A 17 8.07 -11.42 -12.13
CA GLU A 17 8.09 -12.16 -10.86
C GLU A 17 9.27 -11.74 -9.97
N ALA A 18 9.27 -12.20 -8.72
CA ALA A 18 10.28 -11.89 -7.71
C ALA A 18 11.74 -11.99 -8.19
N ASN A 19 12.05 -12.97 -9.05
CA ASN A 19 13.42 -13.26 -9.49
C ASN A 19 13.80 -12.62 -10.82
N ASP A 20 12.86 -11.97 -11.51
CA ASP A 20 13.10 -11.35 -12.80
C ASP A 20 13.91 -10.06 -12.70
N MET A 21 14.64 -9.76 -13.77
CA MET A 21 15.40 -8.53 -13.92
C MET A 21 14.54 -7.46 -14.60
N VAL A 22 14.31 -6.35 -13.90
CA VAL A 22 13.54 -5.21 -14.38
C VAL A 22 14.38 -3.93 -14.35
N LYS A 23 14.14 -3.00 -15.29
CA LYS A 23 14.80 -1.68 -15.30
C LYS A 23 14.14 -0.71 -14.31
N ALA A 24 14.12 -1.07 -13.03
CA ALA A 24 13.49 -0.28 -11.97
C ALA A 24 14.48 0.60 -11.19
N ASP A 25 15.78 0.32 -11.26
CA ASP A 25 16.75 1.00 -10.40
C ASP A 25 16.95 2.47 -10.80
N CYS A 26 16.30 3.34 -10.04
CA CYS A 26 16.35 4.78 -10.17
C CYS A 26 17.50 5.43 -9.37
N GLN A 27 18.42 4.67 -8.79
CA GLN A 27 19.58 5.14 -8.01
C GLN A 27 19.17 6.12 -6.91
N ASP A 28 18.25 5.71 -6.03
CA ASP A 28 17.82 6.44 -4.82
C ASP A 28 17.26 7.86 -5.04
N CYS A 29 16.65 8.10 -6.20
CA CYS A 29 15.92 9.33 -6.51
C CYS A 29 16.72 10.64 -6.29
N LYS A 30 18.06 10.64 -6.43
CA LYS A 30 19.03 11.77 -6.29
C LYS A 30 18.46 13.21 -6.24
N GLY A 31 17.67 13.54 -5.23
CA GLY A 31 17.02 14.86 -5.05
C GLY A 31 15.86 15.21 -5.99
N CYS A 32 15.24 14.27 -6.71
CA CYS A 32 14.13 14.56 -7.64
C CYS A 32 12.79 14.82 -6.93
N PHE A 33 12.46 14.01 -5.92
CA PHE A 33 11.24 14.08 -5.09
C PHE A 33 9.88 14.19 -5.81
N ASP A 34 9.80 14.12 -7.14
CA ASP A 34 8.55 14.22 -7.90
C ASP A 34 7.48 13.25 -7.41
N CYS A 35 7.84 12.01 -7.06
CA CYS A 35 6.90 11.00 -6.54
C CYS A 35 6.50 11.23 -5.06
N CYS A 36 6.94 12.32 -4.44
CA CYS A 36 6.61 12.74 -3.09
C CYS A 36 5.77 14.03 -3.07
N THR A 37 5.28 14.50 -4.21
CA THR A 37 4.52 15.74 -4.37
C THR A 37 3.32 15.53 -5.28
N GLY A 38 2.20 16.22 -5.04
CA GLY A 38 1.00 16.11 -5.88
C GLY A 38 0.36 14.72 -5.87
N MET A 39 0.58 13.95 -4.79
CA MET A 39 0.11 12.58 -4.67
C MET A 39 -1.30 12.50 -4.06
N GLY A 40 -1.84 13.59 -3.53
CA GLY A 40 -3.16 13.60 -2.87
C GLY A 40 -3.30 12.47 -1.83
N ASP A 41 -4.31 11.63 -2.00
CA ASP A 41 -4.62 10.45 -1.19
C ASP A 41 -4.11 9.12 -1.79
N SER A 42 -3.34 9.16 -2.88
CA SER A 42 -2.98 7.96 -3.66
C SER A 42 -2.01 7.00 -2.96
N VAL A 43 -1.27 7.46 -1.94
CA VAL A 43 -0.34 6.61 -1.17
C VAL A 43 -1.09 5.91 -0.04
N VAL A 44 -2.01 5.04 -0.43
CA VAL A 44 -2.81 4.18 0.47
C VAL A 44 -1.88 3.18 1.18
N LEU A 45 -2.12 2.98 2.47
CA LEU A 45 -1.32 2.16 3.37
C LEU A 45 -2.03 0.84 3.66
N ASP A 46 -1.27 -0.25 3.56
CA ASP A 46 -1.70 -1.55 4.06
C ASP A 46 -1.44 -1.68 5.57
N PRO A 47 -1.95 -2.74 6.24
CA PRO A 47 -1.74 -2.93 7.67
C PRO A 47 -0.26 -3.08 8.08
N LEU A 48 0.58 -3.63 7.20
CA LEU A 48 2.02 -3.79 7.45
C LEU A 48 2.73 -2.44 7.42
N ASP A 49 2.31 -1.55 6.53
CA ASP A 49 2.83 -0.19 6.44
C ASP A 49 2.53 0.61 7.71
N VAL A 50 1.28 0.58 8.20
CA VAL A 50 0.92 1.29 9.45
C VAL A 50 1.65 0.71 10.65
N TRP A 51 1.79 -0.62 10.72
CA TRP A 51 2.61 -1.26 11.76
C TRP A 51 4.07 -0.80 11.69
N ARG A 52 4.71 -0.84 10.51
CA ARG A 52 6.10 -0.38 10.32
C ARG A 52 6.29 1.10 10.63
N LEU A 53 5.34 1.95 10.28
CA LEU A 53 5.36 3.38 10.62
C LEU A 53 5.28 3.58 12.14
N SER A 54 4.38 2.85 12.81
CA SER A 54 4.23 2.90 14.26
C SER A 54 5.53 2.52 14.96
N GLN A 55 6.17 1.43 14.52
CA GLN A 55 7.45 0.96 15.06
C GLN A 55 8.60 1.92 14.76
N GLY A 56 8.75 2.33 13.50
CA GLY A 56 9.86 3.18 13.05
C GLY A 56 9.82 4.61 13.58
N LEU A 57 8.64 5.12 13.94
CA LEU A 57 8.45 6.45 14.52
C LEU A 57 8.23 6.43 16.04
N HIS A 58 8.05 5.26 16.63
CA HIS A 58 7.64 5.06 18.02
C HIS A 58 6.36 5.84 18.36
N LEU A 59 5.35 5.74 17.49
CA LEU A 59 4.06 6.41 17.63
C LEU A 59 2.92 5.38 17.64
N SER A 60 1.90 5.62 18.45
CA SER A 60 0.64 4.87 18.35
C SER A 60 -0.09 5.21 17.04
N VAL A 61 -1.02 4.36 16.61
CA VAL A 61 -1.83 4.62 15.41
C VAL A 61 -2.62 5.93 15.53
N ASP A 62 -3.13 6.27 16.72
CA ASP A 62 -3.82 7.53 16.96
C ASP A 62 -2.87 8.74 16.82
N GLN A 63 -1.60 8.61 17.24
CA GLN A 63 -0.59 9.65 17.02
C GLN A 63 -0.18 9.75 15.55
N LEU A 64 -0.18 8.65 14.80
CA LEU A 64 -0.01 8.68 13.34
C LEU A 64 -1.17 9.43 12.69
N LEU A 65 -2.41 9.15 13.07
CA LEU A 65 -3.61 9.83 12.55
C LEU A 65 -3.66 11.32 12.91
N ALA A 66 -3.03 11.73 14.02
CA ALA A 66 -2.97 13.13 14.42
C ALA A 66 -2.12 14.00 13.48
N GLY A 67 -1.28 13.43 12.60
CA GLY A 67 -0.52 14.28 11.69
C GLY A 67 0.41 13.62 10.67
N LYS A 68 0.45 12.30 10.56
CA LYS A 68 1.31 11.55 9.63
C LYS A 68 0.53 10.83 8.54
N ILE A 69 -0.64 10.32 8.90
CA ILE A 69 -1.54 9.61 7.99
C ILE A 69 -2.95 10.18 8.16
N GLU A 70 -3.77 10.04 7.13
CA GLU A 70 -5.19 10.45 7.11
C GLU A 70 -6.03 9.27 6.63
N LEU A 71 -7.34 9.28 6.93
CA LEU A 71 -8.27 8.28 6.41
C LEU A 71 -8.99 8.85 5.18
N GLY A 72 -9.00 8.10 4.10
CA GLY A 72 -9.69 8.46 2.86
C GLY A 72 -10.53 7.29 2.33
N VAL A 73 -11.45 7.58 1.42
CA VAL A 73 -12.26 6.56 0.75
C VAL A 73 -11.56 6.15 -0.54
N THR A 74 -11.23 4.87 -0.69
CA THR A 74 -10.68 4.28 -1.91
C THR A 74 -11.53 3.10 -2.32
N ASP A 75 -12.14 3.16 -3.51
CA ASP A 75 -12.98 2.08 -4.04
C ASP A 75 -14.04 1.61 -3.01
N GLY A 76 -14.68 2.55 -2.30
CA GLY A 76 -15.68 2.30 -1.25
C GLY A 76 -15.10 2.02 0.15
N ASN A 77 -13.84 1.60 0.25
CA ASN A 77 -13.18 1.27 1.52
C ASN A 77 -12.61 2.53 2.19
N ILE A 78 -12.78 2.67 3.51
CA ILE A 78 -12.06 3.66 4.32
C ILE A 78 -10.69 3.11 4.68
N LEU A 79 -9.64 3.66 4.09
CA LEU A 79 -8.26 3.21 4.26
C LEU A 79 -7.34 4.38 4.65
N PRO A 80 -6.29 4.13 5.45
CA PRO A 80 -5.28 5.14 5.72
C PRO A 80 -4.41 5.42 4.50
N HIS A 81 -4.02 6.67 4.30
CA HIS A 81 -3.03 7.10 3.33
C HIS A 81 -2.01 8.05 3.97
N LEU A 82 -0.84 8.23 3.34
CA LEU A 82 0.11 9.25 3.79
C LEU A 82 -0.50 10.65 3.66
N ARG A 83 -0.25 11.48 4.67
CA ARG A 83 -0.63 12.90 4.64
C ARG A 83 0.25 13.69 3.69
N MET A 84 -0.39 14.50 2.84
CA MET A 84 0.27 15.53 2.02
C MET A 84 0.08 16.91 2.67
N THR A 85 1.04 17.81 2.51
CA THR A 85 1.11 19.08 3.27
C THR A 85 1.49 20.26 2.37
N GLY A 86 0.94 21.43 2.71
CA GLY A 86 1.22 22.69 2.02
C GLY A 86 0.58 22.79 0.62
N ALA A 87 0.77 23.94 -0.04
CA ALA A 87 0.18 24.23 -1.35
C ALA A 87 0.72 23.34 -2.48
N GLU A 88 1.89 22.73 -2.29
CA GLU A 88 2.52 21.82 -3.26
C GLU A 88 2.22 20.34 -2.99
N GLU A 89 1.33 20.04 -2.03
CA GLU A 89 0.94 18.67 -1.65
C GLU A 89 2.15 17.75 -1.43
N ARG A 90 3.12 18.22 -0.64
CA ARG A 90 4.33 17.47 -0.33
C ARG A 90 4.05 16.44 0.75
N CYS A 91 4.52 15.22 0.56
CA CYS A 91 4.47 14.17 1.57
C CYS A 91 5.06 14.67 2.90
N VAL A 92 4.36 14.41 4.00
CA VAL A 92 4.76 14.83 5.36
C VAL A 92 6.15 14.33 5.77
N PHE A 93 6.66 13.29 5.10
CA PHE A 93 7.99 12.72 5.35
C PHE A 93 9.06 13.20 4.35
N LEU A 94 8.74 14.11 3.42
CA LEU A 94 9.72 14.75 2.56
C LEU A 94 10.48 15.82 3.36
N ASN A 95 11.77 15.59 3.61
CA ASN A 95 12.61 16.53 4.35
C ASN A 95 13.10 17.70 3.48
N SER A 96 13.72 18.69 4.11
CA SER A 96 14.26 19.89 3.45
C SER A 96 15.34 19.62 2.41
N ASN A 97 15.99 18.45 2.46
CA ASN A 97 16.99 18.01 1.47
C ASN A 97 16.35 17.29 0.27
N GLY A 98 15.02 17.26 0.17
CA GLY A 98 14.32 16.54 -0.90
C GLY A 98 14.43 15.02 -0.78
N ARG A 99 14.56 14.49 0.45
CA ARG A 99 14.67 13.05 0.72
C ARG A 99 13.59 12.60 1.70
N CYS A 100 13.15 11.35 1.55
CA CYS A 100 12.22 10.73 2.49
C CYS A 100 12.93 10.47 3.84
N SER A 101 12.40 11.04 4.93
CA SER A 101 12.96 10.88 6.28
C SER A 101 12.76 9.48 6.86
N ILE A 102 11.81 8.71 6.32
CA ILE A 102 11.47 7.34 6.74
C ILE A 102 11.92 6.29 5.71
N HIS A 103 12.90 6.61 4.85
CA HIS A 103 13.23 5.79 3.68
C HIS A 103 13.44 4.29 4.00
N SER A 104 14.07 3.96 5.12
CA SER A 104 14.34 2.57 5.54
C SER A 104 13.07 1.76 5.82
N PHE A 105 12.00 2.39 6.27
CA PHE A 105 10.71 1.75 6.60
C PHE A 105 9.53 2.41 5.86
N ARG A 106 9.80 2.99 4.68
CA ARG A 106 8.79 3.60 3.82
C ARG A 106 7.71 2.59 3.40
N PRO A 107 6.46 3.05 3.17
CA PRO A 107 5.35 2.19 2.77
C PRO A 107 5.63 1.35 1.52
N GLY A 108 4.94 0.22 1.41
CA GLY A 108 5.02 -0.71 0.29
C GLY A 108 4.79 -0.03 -1.05
N PHE A 109 3.83 0.90 -1.11
CA PHE A 109 3.56 1.72 -2.29
C PHE A 109 4.80 2.52 -2.74
N CYS A 110 5.39 3.31 -1.84
CA CYS A 110 6.58 4.12 -2.13
C CYS A 110 7.82 3.28 -2.43
N ARG A 111 7.93 2.12 -1.79
CA ARG A 111 9.01 1.15 -1.98
C ARG A 111 8.95 0.46 -3.34
N LEU A 112 7.75 0.21 -3.83
CA LEU A 112 7.53 -0.48 -5.08
C LEU A 112 7.84 0.42 -6.29
N PHE A 113 7.47 1.70 -6.23
CA PHE A 113 7.68 2.67 -7.31
C PHE A 113 9.12 2.62 -7.88
N PRO A 114 9.34 2.57 -9.20
CA PRO A 114 8.36 2.76 -10.28
C PRO A 114 7.68 1.45 -10.74
N LEU A 115 7.79 0.38 -9.95
CA LEU A 115 6.99 -0.80 -10.20
C LEU A 115 5.56 -0.57 -9.68
N GLY A 116 4.62 -1.25 -10.33
CA GLY A 116 3.26 -1.43 -9.87
C GLY A 116 2.94 -2.92 -9.74
N ARG A 117 1.69 -3.22 -9.38
CA ARG A 117 1.15 -4.59 -9.39
C ARG A 117 -0.03 -4.65 -10.33
N TYR A 118 -0.08 -5.71 -11.12
CA TYR A 118 -1.19 -6.07 -11.97
C TYR A 118 -1.85 -7.31 -11.37
N TYR A 119 -3.07 -7.15 -10.86
CA TYR A 119 -3.82 -8.21 -10.19
C TYR A 119 -4.76 -8.88 -11.17
N GLU A 120 -4.71 -10.21 -11.24
CA GLU A 120 -5.52 -11.04 -12.14
C GLU A 120 -5.60 -12.47 -11.56
N ASP A 121 -6.75 -13.13 -11.72
CA ASP A 121 -6.95 -14.55 -11.36
C ASP A 121 -6.52 -14.94 -9.94
N GLY A 122 -6.82 -14.10 -8.94
CA GLY A 122 -6.50 -14.39 -7.54
C GLY A 122 -5.01 -14.22 -7.19
N SER A 123 -4.23 -13.58 -8.07
CA SER A 123 -2.80 -13.35 -7.90
C SER A 123 -2.39 -11.98 -8.43
N PHE A 124 -1.08 -11.70 -8.45
CA PHE A 124 -0.55 -10.53 -9.15
C PHE A 124 0.81 -10.79 -9.77
N LYS A 125 1.15 -9.96 -10.75
CA LYS A 125 2.50 -9.79 -11.29
C LYS A 125 2.96 -8.37 -11.09
N TYR A 126 4.27 -8.15 -11.08
CA TYR A 126 4.83 -6.81 -11.09
C TYR A 126 4.87 -6.25 -12.50
N ILE A 127 4.66 -4.95 -12.62
CA ILE A 127 4.75 -4.22 -13.88
C ILE A 127 5.68 -3.03 -13.72
N LEU A 128 6.43 -2.67 -14.77
CA LEU A 128 7.24 -1.44 -14.75
C LEU A 128 6.38 -0.28 -15.28
N GLN A 129 6.09 0.71 -14.45
CA GLN A 129 5.34 1.88 -14.89
C GLN A 129 6.27 2.80 -15.70
N ILE A 130 5.92 3.03 -16.97
CA ILE A 130 6.80 3.72 -17.92
C ILE A 130 6.63 5.24 -17.93
N HIS A 131 5.44 5.75 -17.58
CA HIS A 131 5.12 7.18 -17.62
C HIS A 131 5.28 7.89 -16.26
N GLU A 132 5.25 7.15 -15.17
CA GLU A 132 5.15 7.74 -13.82
C GLU A 132 6.49 8.28 -13.28
N CYS A 133 7.62 7.72 -13.73
CA CYS A 133 8.94 8.17 -13.30
C CYS A 133 9.67 8.88 -14.45
N LYS A 134 9.93 10.20 -14.27
CA LYS A 134 10.65 11.03 -15.24
C LYS A 134 12.08 10.54 -15.54
N LYS A 135 12.67 9.71 -14.68
CA LYS A 135 13.99 9.13 -14.92
C LYS A 135 13.89 8.04 -15.98
N THR A 136 14.50 8.29 -17.14
CA THR A 136 14.51 7.34 -18.28
C THR A 136 15.70 6.38 -18.26
N SER A 137 16.83 6.80 -17.68
CA SER A 137 18.02 5.95 -17.51
C SER A 137 17.94 5.17 -16.19
N ARG A 138 17.40 3.94 -16.26
CA ARG A 138 17.25 3.01 -15.13
C ARG A 138 18.12 1.77 -15.33
N SER A 139 18.77 1.30 -14.27
CA SER A 139 19.59 0.08 -14.30
C SER A 139 18.73 -1.16 -14.03
N LYS A 140 19.20 -2.33 -14.49
CA LYS A 140 18.51 -3.61 -14.24
C LYS A 140 18.75 -4.06 -12.80
N ILE A 141 17.69 -4.47 -12.11
CA ILE A 141 17.72 -5.04 -10.76
C ILE A 141 16.70 -6.18 -10.65
N LYS A 142 16.94 -7.15 -9.77
CA LYS A 142 15.94 -8.18 -9.45
C LYS A 142 14.76 -7.57 -8.70
N VAL A 143 13.53 -7.93 -9.04
CA VAL A 143 12.32 -7.39 -8.37
C VAL A 143 12.39 -7.52 -6.85
N ARG A 144 12.68 -8.71 -6.33
CA ARG A 144 12.81 -8.94 -4.87
C ARG A 144 13.88 -8.07 -4.22
N LYS A 145 14.96 -7.76 -4.94
CA LYS A 145 16.05 -6.88 -4.47
C LYS A 145 15.64 -5.41 -4.55
N TRP A 146 14.78 -5.04 -5.48
CA TRP A 146 14.24 -3.68 -5.60
C TRP A 146 13.27 -3.37 -4.47
N VAL A 147 12.30 -4.27 -4.25
CA VAL A 147 11.33 -4.12 -3.16
C VAL A 147 12.06 -4.17 -1.81
N ASP A 148 13.06 -5.04 -1.64
CA ASP A 148 13.94 -5.03 -0.46
C ASP A 148 13.15 -5.10 0.86
N THR A 149 12.24 -6.07 0.95
CA THR A 149 11.51 -6.38 2.17
C THR A 149 11.95 -7.73 2.72
N PRO A 150 12.10 -7.88 4.05
CA PRO A 150 12.28 -9.19 4.66
C PRO A 150 11.11 -10.12 4.32
N ASP A 151 11.39 -11.43 4.36
CA ASP A 151 10.42 -12.50 4.16
C ASP A 151 9.51 -12.28 2.93
N PHE A 152 10.17 -12.21 1.77
CA PHE A 152 9.53 -11.79 0.52
C PHE A 152 8.29 -12.63 0.15
N GLN A 153 8.34 -13.93 0.44
CA GLN A 153 7.23 -14.84 0.12
C GLN A 153 6.00 -14.53 0.97
N ASN A 154 6.16 -14.34 2.29
CA ASN A 154 5.05 -13.95 3.15
C ASN A 154 4.56 -12.54 2.85
N TYR A 155 5.46 -11.63 2.44
CA TYR A 155 5.07 -10.31 1.96
C TYR A 155 4.18 -10.37 0.71
N GLU A 156 4.55 -11.12 -0.33
CA GLU A 156 3.73 -11.25 -1.54
C GLU A 156 2.38 -11.90 -1.23
N LYS A 157 2.37 -12.95 -0.40
CA LYS A 157 1.14 -13.60 0.04
C LYS A 157 0.22 -12.63 0.78
N PHE A 158 0.76 -11.87 1.73
CA PHE A 158 0.05 -10.83 2.47
C PHE A 158 -0.56 -9.77 1.54
N VAL A 159 0.24 -9.23 0.62
CA VAL A 159 -0.21 -8.20 -0.34
C VAL A 159 -1.37 -8.72 -1.18
N CYS A 160 -1.26 -9.95 -1.68
CA CYS A 160 -2.28 -10.59 -2.50
C CYS A 160 -3.57 -10.80 -1.69
N ASP A 161 -3.47 -11.44 -0.53
CA ASP A 161 -4.62 -11.75 0.31
C ASP A 161 -5.33 -10.49 0.81
N TRP A 162 -4.57 -9.45 1.15
CA TRP A 162 -5.14 -8.16 1.55
C TRP A 162 -5.88 -7.48 0.41
N HIS A 163 -5.32 -7.50 -0.80
CA HIS A 163 -5.98 -6.94 -1.99
C HIS A 163 -7.32 -7.63 -2.25
N TYR A 164 -7.36 -8.96 -2.31
CA TYR A 164 -8.59 -9.68 -2.61
C TYR A 164 -9.60 -9.61 -1.47
N PHE A 165 -9.16 -9.56 -0.21
CA PHE A 165 -10.07 -9.28 0.90
C PHE A 165 -10.73 -7.90 0.80
N LEU A 166 -9.99 -6.86 0.40
CA LEU A 166 -10.59 -5.54 0.16
C LEU A 166 -11.55 -5.53 -1.03
N LEU A 167 -11.35 -6.40 -2.03
CA LEU A 167 -12.31 -6.60 -3.11
C LEU A 167 -13.60 -7.28 -2.62
N ASP A 168 -13.49 -8.27 -1.74
CA ASP A 168 -14.65 -8.92 -1.12
C ASP A 168 -15.45 -7.91 -0.29
N VAL A 169 -14.76 -7.08 0.52
CA VAL A 169 -15.38 -5.98 1.27
C VAL A 169 -16.05 -4.99 0.31
N GLN A 170 -15.34 -4.56 -0.74
CA GLN A 170 -15.87 -3.64 -1.74
C GLN A 170 -17.16 -4.16 -2.39
N ALA A 171 -17.24 -5.45 -2.71
CA ALA A 171 -18.43 -6.05 -3.31
C ALA A 171 -19.65 -5.87 -2.39
N VAL A 172 -19.53 -6.20 -1.11
CA VAL A 172 -20.61 -5.99 -0.12
C VAL A 172 -20.99 -4.51 -0.01
N LEU A 173 -19.99 -3.62 0.02
CA LEU A 173 -20.24 -2.18 0.13
C LEU A 173 -20.99 -1.60 -1.09
N TYR A 174 -20.83 -2.19 -2.28
CA TYR A 174 -21.51 -1.73 -3.49
C TYR A 174 -22.87 -2.40 -3.73
N GLU A 175 -23.07 -3.60 -3.19
CA GLU A 175 -24.35 -4.32 -3.30
C GLU A 175 -25.35 -3.90 -2.21
N SER A 176 -24.87 -3.34 -1.10
CA SER A 176 -25.71 -2.86 -0.01
C SER A 176 -26.25 -1.44 -0.23
N GLU A 177 -27.53 -1.22 0.07
CA GLU A 177 -28.13 0.12 0.25
C GLU A 177 -28.22 0.53 1.74
N ASP A 178 -27.88 -0.37 2.67
CA ASP A 178 -27.92 -0.12 4.10
C ASP A 178 -26.69 0.70 4.55
N SER A 179 -26.92 1.97 4.85
CA SER A 179 -25.88 2.90 5.29
C SER A 179 -25.22 2.52 6.63
N ASP A 180 -25.95 1.86 7.53
CA ASP A 180 -25.39 1.41 8.80
C ASP A 180 -24.48 0.20 8.60
N LEU A 181 -24.87 -0.73 7.73
CA LEU A 181 -24.02 -1.83 7.31
C LEU A 181 -22.71 -1.32 6.68
N ILE A 182 -22.81 -0.43 5.68
CA ILE A 182 -21.65 0.16 4.99
C ILE A 182 -20.69 0.82 5.99
N ARG A 183 -21.24 1.60 6.92
CA ARG A 183 -20.46 2.28 7.96
C ARG A 183 -19.81 1.26 8.91
N ASN A 184 -20.56 0.28 9.37
CA ASN A 184 -20.08 -0.72 10.34
C ASN A 184 -18.98 -1.60 9.73
N LEU A 185 -19.11 -2.02 8.47
CA LEU A 185 -18.10 -2.82 7.79
C LEU A 185 -16.82 -2.02 7.56
N ASN A 186 -16.91 -0.77 7.09
CA ASN A 186 -15.75 0.11 6.98
C ASN A 186 -15.06 0.33 8.33
N MET A 187 -15.83 0.60 9.39
CA MET A 187 -15.27 0.79 10.72
C MET A 187 -14.68 -0.50 11.29
N TYR A 188 -15.25 -1.67 10.96
CA TYR A 188 -14.66 -2.95 11.31
C TYR A 188 -13.28 -3.10 10.69
N VAL A 189 -13.13 -2.85 9.38
CA VAL A 189 -11.83 -2.94 8.69
C VAL A 189 -10.81 -1.99 9.33
N VAL A 190 -11.17 -0.72 9.53
CA VAL A 190 -10.30 0.27 10.17
C VAL A 190 -9.87 -0.17 11.57
N ASN A 191 -10.83 -0.60 12.40
CA ASN A 191 -10.55 -0.97 13.78
C ASN A 191 -9.74 -2.26 13.87
N GLN A 192 -10.09 -3.28 13.10
CA GLN A 192 -9.51 -4.61 13.18
C GLN A 192 -8.10 -4.64 12.62
N PHE A 193 -7.83 -3.99 11.47
CA PHE A 193 -6.54 -4.11 10.79
C PHE A 193 -5.57 -2.98 11.11
N TYR A 194 -6.06 -1.81 11.55
CA TYR A 194 -5.21 -0.64 11.78
C TYR A 194 -5.21 -0.15 13.23
N ARG A 195 -6.38 0.04 13.87
CA ARG A 195 -6.41 0.62 15.24
C ARG A 195 -6.10 -0.39 16.33
N LYS A 196 -6.54 -1.65 16.19
CA LYS A 196 -6.20 -2.73 17.13
C LYS A 196 -4.67 -2.94 17.11
N PRO A 197 -3.94 -2.69 18.21
CA PRO A 197 -2.48 -2.81 18.22
C PRO A 197 -2.03 -4.22 17.83
N TYR A 198 -0.94 -4.31 17.06
CA TYR A 198 -0.20 -5.56 16.87
C TYR A 198 0.80 -5.70 18.03
N ASP A 199 0.92 -6.91 18.58
CA ASP A 199 1.92 -7.22 19.60
C ASP A 199 3.30 -7.31 18.94
N GLU A 200 4.22 -6.44 19.36
CA GLU A 200 5.60 -6.37 18.86
C GLU A 200 6.42 -7.63 19.16
N LYS A 201 5.97 -8.45 20.12
CA LYS A 201 6.64 -9.71 20.50
C LYS A 201 6.21 -10.90 19.64
N ARG A 202 5.18 -10.72 18.81
CA ARG A 202 4.64 -11.75 17.91
C ARG A 202 4.94 -11.37 16.47
N ASP A 203 4.97 -12.37 15.60
CA ASP A 203 5.09 -12.14 14.17
C ASP A 203 3.88 -11.34 13.64
N PHE A 204 4.13 -10.42 12.70
CA PHE A 204 3.08 -9.60 12.12
C PHE A 204 2.11 -10.44 11.28
N TYR A 205 2.63 -11.34 10.44
CA TYR A 205 1.83 -12.11 9.50
C TYR A 205 0.90 -13.08 10.24
N GLU A 206 1.37 -13.73 11.31
CA GLU A 206 0.54 -14.56 12.18
C GLU A 206 -0.70 -13.79 12.68
N GLN A 207 -0.47 -12.62 13.29
CA GLN A 207 -1.55 -11.78 13.82
C GLN A 207 -2.46 -11.21 12.72
N PHE A 208 -1.89 -10.86 11.57
CA PHE A 208 -2.65 -10.40 10.41
C PHE A 208 -3.59 -11.50 9.92
N TYR A 209 -3.12 -12.74 9.80
CA TYR A 209 -3.93 -13.85 9.32
C TYR A 209 -5.02 -14.29 10.30
N GLU A 210 -4.80 -14.17 11.61
CA GLU A 210 -5.87 -14.30 12.62
C GLU A 210 -6.99 -13.27 12.38
N ARG A 211 -6.62 -12.01 12.14
CA ARG A 211 -7.57 -10.93 11.85
C ARG A 211 -8.28 -11.12 10.53
N LEU A 212 -7.55 -11.56 9.50
CA LEU A 212 -8.09 -11.84 8.17
C LEU A 212 -9.11 -12.98 8.21
N ALA A 213 -8.82 -14.06 8.95
CA ALA A 213 -9.75 -15.17 9.13
C ALA A 213 -11.07 -14.70 9.77
N ALA A 214 -10.99 -13.92 10.84
CA ALA A 214 -12.18 -13.33 11.49
C ALA A 214 -12.94 -12.37 10.56
N GLY A 215 -12.24 -11.60 9.72
CA GLY A 215 -12.86 -10.72 8.73
C GLY A 215 -13.58 -11.50 7.63
N LYS A 216 -13.00 -12.59 7.14
CA LYS A 216 -13.63 -13.48 6.14
C LYS A 216 -14.85 -14.19 6.71
N GLU A 217 -14.77 -14.65 7.97
CA GLU A 217 -15.92 -15.22 8.68
C GLU A 217 -17.07 -14.21 8.77
N LEU A 218 -16.77 -12.97 9.14
CA LEU A 218 -17.76 -11.88 9.18
C LEU A 218 -18.47 -11.70 7.82
N LEU A 219 -17.72 -11.63 6.72
CA LEU A 219 -18.30 -11.51 5.38
C LEU A 219 -19.15 -12.73 4.99
N SER A 220 -18.75 -13.94 5.39
CA SER A 220 -19.48 -15.17 5.07
C SER A 220 -20.83 -15.30 5.79
N LEU A 221 -21.03 -14.60 6.89
CA LEU A 221 -22.28 -14.60 7.66
C LEU A 221 -23.37 -13.72 7.03
N GLY A 222 -23.11 -13.13 5.85
CA GLY A 222 -24.07 -12.27 5.16
C GLY A 222 -24.30 -10.95 5.90
N VAL A 223 -23.22 -10.40 6.46
CA VAL A 223 -23.18 -9.02 6.95
C VAL A 223 -23.55 -8.10 5.81
#